data_AF-A0A1L8EAV8-F1
#
_entry.id   AF-A0A1L8EAV8-F1
#
_cell.length_a   1.000
_cell.length_b   1.000
_cell.length_c   1.000
_cell.angle_alpha   90.00
_cell.angle_beta   90.00
_cell.angle_gamma   90.00
#
_symmetry.space_group_name_H-M   'P 1'
#
loop_
_entity.id
_entity.type
_entity.pdbx_description
1 polymer ?
#
loop_
_entity_poly.entity_id
_entity_poly.type
_entity_poly.pdbx_seq_one_letter_code
_entity_poly.pdbx_strand_id
1 'polypeptide(L)' 'MSGSGKVNSLVSSTTRYILGRNATQISYWRKAAGNRLVKYTRTVEFDPSQKMPIGLRNKQYHNTNYNMTK' A
#
# COMPACT_ATOMS: atom_id res chain seq x y z
N MET A 1 12.86 31.77 9.34
CA MET A 1 12.03 30.57 9.61
C MET A 1 12.69 29.36 8.94
N SER A 2 13.32 28.46 9.69
CA SER A 2 13.88 27.23 9.10
C SER A 2 12.73 26.24 8.86
N GLY A 3 12.30 26.12 7.61
CA GLY A 3 11.44 25.02 7.19
C GLY A 3 12.22 23.72 7.35
N SER A 4 12.09 23.09 8.51
CA SER A 4 12.59 21.73 8.77
C SER A 4 11.94 20.81 7.74
N GLY A 5 12.65 20.59 6.63
CA GLY A 5 12.25 19.65 5.60
C GLY A 5 12.17 18.29 6.27
N LYS A 6 10.95 17.84 6.57
CA LYS A 6 10.70 16.59 7.30
C LYS A 6 11.28 15.43 6.50
N VAL A 7 12.54 15.10 6.78
CA VAL A 7 13.15 13.85 6.33
C VAL A 7 12.27 12.70 6.82
N ASN A 8 12.09 11.70 5.98
CA ASN A 8 11.19 10.56 6.15
C ASN A 8 9.68 10.84 6.04
N SER A 9 9.24 11.96 5.47
CA SER A 9 7.81 12.16 5.17
C SER A 9 7.30 11.14 4.12
N LEU A 10 6.13 10.55 4.35
CA LEU A 10 5.44 9.70 3.37
C LEU A 10 5.03 10.55 2.17
N VAL A 11 5.35 10.08 0.96
CA VAL A 11 4.98 10.73 -0.30
C VAL A 11 3.73 10.09 -0.88
N SER A 12 3.76 8.76 -1.03
CA SER A 12 2.65 7.98 -1.56
C SER A 12 2.79 6.53 -1.11
N SER A 13 1.66 5.82 -1.05
CA SER A 13 1.58 4.40 -0.75
C SER A 13 0.55 3.72 -1.63
N THR A 14 0.80 2.45 -1.91
CA THR A 14 -0.16 1.54 -2.53
C THR A 14 -0.15 0.22 -1.77
N THR A 15 -1.33 -0.38 -1.66
CA THR A 15 -1.54 -1.65 -0.96
C THR A 15 -2.22 -2.61 -1.93
N ARG A 16 -1.68 -3.83 -2.03
CA ARG A 16 -2.25 -4.92 -2.82
C ARG A 16 -2.39 -6.17 -1.98
N TYR A 17 -3.47 -6.90 -2.16
CA TYR A 17 -3.58 -8.28 -1.71
C TYR A 17 -3.04 -9.25 -2.79
N ILE A 18 -2.37 -10.32 -2.37
CA ILE A 18 -1.79 -11.36 -3.22
C ILE A 18 -2.54 -12.67 -2.92
N LEU A 19 -3.54 -13.00 -3.74
CA LEU A 19 -4.44 -14.14 -3.56
C LEU A 19 -3.71 -15.47 -3.32
N GLY A 20 -2.71 -15.80 -4.13
CA GLY A 20 -1.96 -17.07 -4.01
C GLY A 20 -0.97 -17.15 -2.85
N ARG A 21 -0.72 -16.04 -2.14
CA ARG A 21 0.16 -16.01 -0.95
C ARG A 21 -0.61 -15.76 0.35
N ASN A 22 -1.92 -15.52 0.25
CA ASN A 22 -2.73 -14.99 1.34
C ASN A 22 -2.01 -13.85 2.10
N ALA A 23 -1.52 -12.85 1.36
CA ALA A 23 -0.66 -11.82 1.92
C ALA A 23 -1.05 -10.43 1.41
N THR A 24 -0.86 -9.43 2.25
CA THR A 24 -0.96 -8.02 1.86
C THR A 24 0.43 -7.43 1.71
N GLN A 25 0.67 -6.75 0.59
CA GLN A 25 1.89 -5.99 0.36
C GLN A 25 1.59 -4.51 0.28
N ILE A 26 2.36 -3.71 1.01
CA ILE A 26 2.33 -2.26 0.98
C ILE A 26 3.66 -1.79 0.39
N SER A 27 3.59 -1.02 -0.69
CA SER A 27 4.74 -0.32 -1.26
C SER A 27 4.56 1.18 -1.05
N TYR A 28 5.58 1.87 -0.55
CA TYR A 28 5.48 3.29 -0.26
C TYR A 28 6.81 4.01 -0.47
N TRP A 29 6.72 5.30 -0.76
CA TRP A 29 7.86 6.18 -0.97
C TRP A 29 7.97 7.17 0.18
N ARG A 30 9.18 7.40 0.69
CA ARG A 30 9.46 8.48 1.64
C ARG A 30 10.50 9.44 1.07
N LYS A 31 10.38 10.72 1.44
CA LYS A 31 11.46 11.69 1.22
C LYS A 31 12.62 11.33 2.15
N ALA A 32 13.82 11.22 1.62
CA ALA A 32 15.04 11.12 2.43
C ALA A 32 15.75 12.49 2.49
N ALA A 33 16.93 12.55 3.10
CA ALA A 33 17.75 13.76 3.08
C ALA A 33 18.05 14.21 1.63
N GLY A 34 17.99 15.52 1.39
CA GLY A 34 18.09 16.12 0.06
C GLY A 34 16.86 15.87 -0.83
N ASN A 35 17.04 15.86 -2.15
CA ASN A 35 15.98 15.61 -3.14
C ASN A 35 15.82 14.11 -3.47
N ARG A 36 16.04 13.23 -2.50
CA ARG A 36 16.02 11.77 -2.71
C ARG A 36 14.68 11.16 -2.31
N LEU A 37 14.21 10.21 -3.11
CA LEU A 37 13.07 9.35 -2.80
C LEU A 37 13.57 7.93 -2.54
N VAL A 38 13.11 7.34 -1.44
CA VAL A 38 13.44 5.95 -1.08
C VAL A 38 12.16 5.13 -1.08
N LYS A 39 12.18 4.01 -1.80
CA LYS A 39 11.09 3.03 -1.84
C LYS A 39 11.25 2.03 -0.70
N TYR A 40 10.15 1.73 -0.04
CA TYR A 40 10.04 0.67 0.94
C TYR A 40 8.93 -0.29 0.52
N THR A 41 9.08 -1.55 0.91
CA THR A 41 8.06 -2.58 0.73
C THR A 41 7.91 -3.35 2.03
N ARG A 42 6.66 -3.54 2.47
CA ARG A 42 6.31 -4.38 3.62
C ARG A 42 5.28 -5.40 3.18
N THR A 43 5.53 -6.66 3.49
CA THR A 43 4.59 -7.76 3.26
C THR A 43 4.11 -8.28 4.62
N VAL A 44 2.82 -8.54 4.74
CA VAL A 44 2.19 -9.19 5.89
C VAL A 44 1.47 -10.41 5.36
N GLU A 45 1.90 -11.58 5.82
CA GLU A 45 1.29 -12.86 5.47
C GLU A 45 0.19 -13.18 6.48
N PHE A 46 -0.91 -13.74 6.00
CA PHE A 46 -1.97 -14.31 6.83
C PHE A 46 -1.82 -15.82 6.85
N ASP A 47 -2.44 -16.45 7.86
CA ASP A 47 -2.44 -17.91 7.96
C ASP A 47 -3.02 -18.54 6.67
N PRO A 48 -2.33 -19.49 6.03
CA PRO A 48 -2.81 -20.10 4.78
C PRO A 48 -4.19 -20.75 4.87
N SER A 49 -4.61 -21.19 6.05
CA SER A 49 -5.93 -21.78 6.31
C SER A 49 -7.06 -20.75 6.40
N GLN A 50 -6.73 -19.46 6.58
CA GLN A 50 -7.71 -18.39 6.70
C GLN A 50 -8.07 -17.81 5.35
N LYS A 51 -9.37 -17.60 5.11
CA LYS A 51 -9.85 -16.83 3.96
C LYS A 51 -9.36 -15.38 4.05
N MET A 52 -9.23 -14.71 2.90
CA MET A 52 -8.87 -13.29 2.82
C MET A 52 -9.67 -12.46 3.86
N PRO A 53 -9.02 -11.63 4.67
CA PRO A 53 -9.71 -10.83 5.68
C PRO A 53 -10.82 -9.96 5.07
N ILE A 54 -12.03 -10.02 5.63
CA ILE A 54 -13.23 -9.35 5.07
C ILE A 54 -13.05 -7.83 4.91
N GLY A 55 -12.32 -7.20 5.82
CA GLY A 55 -12.01 -5.77 5.75
C GLY A 55 -11.10 -5.38 4.57
N LEU A 56 -10.28 -6.31 4.07
CA LEU A 56 -9.49 -6.12 2.84
C LEU A 56 -10.31 -6.43 1.60
N ARG A 57 -11.21 -7.42 1.67
CA ARG A 57 -12.11 -7.78 0.57
C ARG A 57 -12.89 -6.56 0.11
N ASN A 58 -13.53 -5.85 1.03
CA ASN A 58 -14.32 -4.67 0.70
C ASN A 58 -13.44 -3.53 0.12
N LYS A 59 -12.27 -3.26 0.69
CA LYS A 59 -11.38 -2.18 0.21
C LYS A 59 -10.85 -2.41 -1.21
N GLN A 60 -10.60 -3.66 -1.61
CA GLN A 60 -10.04 -3.94 -2.93
C GLN A 60 -11.09 -3.91 -4.06
N TYR A 61 -12.36 -4.18 -3.76
CA TYR A 61 -13.46 -4.13 -4.74
C TYR A 61 -14.22 -2.80 -4.80
N HIS A 62 -14.04 -1.89 -3.84
CA HIS A 62 -14.72 -0.57 -3.88
C HIS A 62 -13.95 0.50 -4.66
N ASN A 63 -12.70 0.26 -5.07
CA ASN A 63 -11.96 1.19 -5.91
C ASN A 63 -11.98 0.81 -7.39
N THR A 64 -12.82 -0.15 -7.75
CA THR A 64 -13.14 -0.47 -9.14
C THR A 64 -14.42 0.27 -9.52
N ASN A 65 -14.26 1.53 -9.91
CA ASN A 65 -15.10 2.10 -10.97
C ASN A 65 -14.78 1.31 -12.25
N TYR A 66 -15.24 0.05 -12.34
CA TYR A 66 -15.48 -0.55 -13.63
C TYR A 66 -16.65 0.23 -14.21
N ASN A 67 -16.36 1.22 -15.05
CA ASN A 67 -17.34 1.71 -16.01
C ASN A 67 -17.72 0.49 -16.84
N MET A 68 -18.80 -0.20 -16.45
CA MET A 68 -19.51 -1.08 -17.34
C MET A 68 -20.25 -0.17 -18.32
N THR A 69 -19.53 0.24 -19.36
CA THR A 69 -20.15 0.81 -20.55
C THR A 69 -21.02 -0.30 -21.15
N LYS A 70 -22.32 -0.04 -21.25
CA LYS A 70 -23.26 -0.86 -22.04
C LYS A 70 -22.93 -0.78 -23.52
#